data_AF-A0A4R4U7H9-F1
#
_entry.id   AF-A0A4R4U7H9-F1
#
_cell.length_a   1.000
_cell.length_b   1.000
_cell.length_c   1.000
_cell.angle_alpha   90.00
_cell.angle_beta   90.00
_cell.angle_gamma   90.00
#
_symmetry.space_group_name_H-M   'P 1'
#
loop_
_entity.id
_entity.type
_entity.pdbx_description
1 polymer ?
#
loop_
_entity_poly.entity_id
_entity_poly.type
_entity_poly.pdbx_seq_one_letter_code
_entity_poly.pdbx_strand_id
1 'polypeptide(L)'
;MPTDSTFTEQFAAEYARNAVPTMLKAINSIKRYNRFVLLGALLTSYLHQAHYLWTQNAGYFAYLVPLIFDAAMVSMLIIVRTPGIARDAKRGAMVVFAGAALLSATINFASPGSLALRAVFALVVVLVIGVELVAGRIRPDFAAIEAEAAALLTAARDLAAKNQQANQPVESTDTVGQLVDEPPAVDSTPAPEP
;
A
#
# COMPACT_ATOMS: atom_id res chain seq x y z
N MET A 1 26.19 -7.96 30.80
CA MET A 1 26.05 -8.17 29.35
C MET A 1 24.90 -7.29 28.85
N PRO A 2 25.16 -6.04 28.38
CA PRO A 2 24.13 -5.14 27.86
C PRO A 2 24.25 -4.82 26.34
N THR A 3 24.93 -5.66 25.55
CA THR A 3 25.30 -5.34 24.15
C THR A 3 24.41 -5.97 23.07
N ASP A 4 23.61 -6.99 23.39
CA ASP A 4 22.86 -7.74 22.37
C ASP A 4 21.53 -7.06 21.98
N SER A 5 20.94 -6.28 22.89
CA SER A 5 19.70 -5.53 22.65
C SER A 5 19.90 -4.35 21.71
N THR A 6 21.03 -3.64 21.81
CA THR A 6 21.33 -2.45 21.00
C THR A 6 21.66 -2.76 19.54
N PHE A 7 22.34 -3.88 19.26
CA PHE A 7 22.59 -4.34 17.89
C PHE A 7 21.31 -4.76 17.17
N THR A 8 20.42 -5.45 17.88
CA THR A 8 19.12 -5.89 17.35
C THR A 8 18.20 -4.69 17.07
N GLU A 9 18.17 -3.70 17.97
CA GLU A 9 17.42 -2.44 17.78
C GLU A 9 17.97 -1.58 16.64
N GLN A 10 19.30 -1.51 16.47
CA GLN A 10 19.92 -0.79 15.35
C GLN A 10 19.62 -1.47 14.01
N PHE A 11 19.71 -2.80 13.91
CA PHE A 11 19.33 -3.53 12.69
C PHE A 11 17.85 -3.37 12.36
N ALA A 12 16.97 -3.46 13.35
CA ALA A 12 15.54 -3.25 13.17
C ALA A 12 15.23 -1.81 12.70
N ALA A 13 15.93 -0.81 13.25
CA ALA A 13 15.78 0.59 12.85
C ALA A 13 16.32 0.85 11.42
N GLU A 14 17.45 0.24 11.05
CA GLU A 14 18.04 0.33 9.71
C GLU A 14 17.13 -0.34 8.65
N TYR A 15 16.62 -1.54 8.97
CA TYR A 15 15.66 -2.26 8.13
C TYR A 15 14.35 -1.48 7.99
N ALA A 16 13.82 -0.95 9.08
CA ALA A 16 12.61 -0.12 9.07
C ALA A 16 12.79 1.19 8.27
N ARG A 17 13.99 1.80 8.29
CA ARG A 17 14.26 3.01 7.51
C ARG A 17 14.37 2.77 6.01
N ASN A 18 14.97 1.66 5.59
CA ASN A 18 15.33 1.47 4.19
C ASN A 18 14.44 0.44 3.46
N ALA A 19 14.12 -0.68 4.10
CA ALA A 19 13.35 -1.77 3.49
C ALA A 19 11.86 -1.46 3.45
N VAL A 20 11.31 -0.91 4.54
CA VAL A 20 9.86 -0.66 4.66
C VAL A 20 9.33 0.35 3.62
N PRO A 21 9.94 1.52 3.39
CA PRO A 21 9.46 2.46 2.36
C PRO A 21 9.55 1.88 0.95
N THR A 22 10.60 1.10 0.67
CA THR A 22 10.81 0.45 -0.63
C THR A 22 9.76 -0.63 -0.87
N MET A 23 9.46 -1.42 0.16
CA MET A 23 8.37 -2.41 0.15
C MET A 23 7.01 -1.75 -0.08
N LEU A 24 6.69 -0.65 0.62
CA LEU A 24 5.44 0.08 0.44
C LEU A 24 5.31 0.69 -0.97
N LYS A 25 6.39 1.23 -1.53
CA LYS A 25 6.42 1.71 -2.93
C LYS A 25 6.16 0.58 -3.93
N ALA A 26 6.76 -0.59 -3.70
CA ALA A 26 6.54 -1.77 -4.54
C ALA A 26 5.08 -2.24 -4.47
N ILE A 27 4.50 -2.32 -3.27
CA ILE A 27 3.09 -2.69 -3.06
C ILE A 27 2.15 -1.74 -3.82
N ASN A 28 2.33 -0.43 -3.66
CA ASN A 28 1.51 0.57 -4.35
C ASN A 28 1.67 0.50 -5.88
N SER A 29 2.88 0.26 -6.36
CA SER A 29 3.14 0.07 -7.79
C SER A 29 2.40 -1.16 -8.32
N ILE A 30 2.49 -2.30 -7.63
CA ILE A 30 1.79 -3.54 -8.00
C ILE A 30 0.27 -3.32 -8.02
N LYS A 31 -0.30 -2.67 -6.99
CA LYS A 31 -1.73 -2.32 -6.94
C LYS A 31 -2.14 -1.48 -8.16
N ARG A 32 -1.31 -0.52 -8.55
CA ARG A 32 -1.56 0.36 -9.71
C ARG A 32 -1.47 -0.39 -11.04
N TYR A 33 -0.43 -1.20 -11.24
CA TYR A 33 -0.26 -2.01 -12.45
C TYR A 33 -1.39 -3.02 -12.61
N ASN A 34 -1.78 -3.73 -11.53
CA ASN A 34 -2.90 -4.66 -11.58
C ASN A 34 -4.21 -3.96 -11.97
N ARG A 35 -4.43 -2.74 -11.48
CA ARG A 35 -5.61 -1.94 -11.88
C ARG A 35 -5.55 -1.53 -13.35
N PHE A 36 -4.40 -1.13 -13.87
CA PHE A 36 -4.23 -0.81 -15.28
C PHE A 36 -4.42 -2.03 -16.19
N VAL A 37 -3.84 -3.17 -15.84
CA VAL A 37 -4.02 -4.43 -16.59
C VAL A 37 -5.49 -4.83 -16.62
N LEU A 38 -6.19 -4.75 -15.49
CA LEU A 38 -7.62 -5.01 -15.43
C LEU A 38 -8.39 -4.06 -16.36
N LEU A 39 -8.20 -2.75 -16.24
CA LEU A 39 -8.92 -1.78 -17.06
C LEU A 39 -8.61 -1.94 -18.56
N GLY A 40 -7.36 -2.25 -18.90
CA GLY A 40 -6.96 -2.54 -20.28
C GLY A 40 -7.64 -3.79 -20.81
N ALA A 41 -7.66 -4.88 -20.04
CA ALA A 41 -8.32 -6.13 -20.42
C ALA A 41 -9.83 -5.92 -20.64
N LEU A 42 -10.49 -5.19 -19.74
CA LEU A 42 -11.90 -4.84 -19.87
C LEU A 42 -12.15 -4.00 -21.12
N LEU A 43 -11.38 -2.93 -21.33
CA LEU A 43 -11.53 -2.07 -22.51
C LEU A 43 -11.32 -2.83 -23.82
N THR A 44 -10.29 -3.67 -23.90
CA THR A 44 -10.03 -4.49 -25.07
C THR A 44 -11.17 -5.49 -25.32
N SER A 45 -11.67 -6.14 -24.27
CA SER A 45 -12.82 -7.03 -24.33
C SER A 45 -14.08 -6.29 -24.80
N TYR A 46 -14.36 -5.12 -24.24
CA TYR A 46 -15.46 -4.25 -24.60
C TYR A 46 -15.44 -3.89 -26.09
N LEU A 47 -14.29 -3.39 -26.59
CA LEU A 47 -14.17 -2.97 -27.99
C LEU A 47 -14.39 -4.15 -28.95
N HIS A 48 -13.86 -5.31 -28.60
CA HIS A 48 -14.00 -6.51 -29.41
C HIS A 48 -15.46 -7.02 -29.46
N GLN A 49 -16.12 -7.09 -28.30
CA GLN A 49 -17.53 -7.48 -28.22
C GLN A 49 -18.44 -6.46 -28.89
N ALA A 50 -18.18 -5.17 -28.69
CA ALA A 50 -18.96 -4.11 -29.30
C ALA A 50 -18.83 -4.11 -30.81
N HIS A 51 -17.62 -4.30 -31.34
CA HIS A 51 -17.43 -4.47 -32.77
C HIS A 51 -18.17 -5.71 -33.29
N TYR A 52 -18.07 -6.85 -32.61
CA TYR A 52 -18.78 -8.05 -33.01
C TYR A 52 -20.31 -7.84 -33.02
N LEU A 53 -20.91 -7.37 -31.93
CA LEU A 53 -22.34 -7.14 -31.85
C LEU A 53 -22.82 -6.08 -32.85
N TRP A 54 -21.98 -5.10 -33.17
CA TRP A 54 -22.24 -4.14 -34.24
C TRP A 54 -22.35 -4.82 -35.60
N THR A 55 -21.43 -5.75 -35.92
CA THR A 55 -21.51 -6.54 -37.18
C THR A 55 -22.75 -7.43 -37.24
N GLN A 56 -23.35 -7.77 -36.10
CA GLN A 56 -24.61 -8.52 -36.00
C GLN A 56 -25.85 -7.62 -36.05
N ASN A 57 -25.71 -6.33 -36.34
CA ASN A 57 -26.80 -5.34 -36.35
C ASN A 57 -27.54 -5.21 -35.01
N ALA A 58 -26.86 -5.39 -33.88
CA ALA A 58 -27.46 -5.24 -32.55
C ALA A 58 -27.79 -3.78 -32.16
N GLY A 59 -27.50 -2.80 -33.04
CA GLY A 59 -27.77 -1.38 -32.80
C GLY A 59 -27.10 -0.87 -31.53
N TYR A 60 -27.83 -0.10 -30.71
CA TYR A 60 -27.33 0.43 -29.43
C TYR A 60 -26.90 -0.66 -28.44
N PHE A 61 -27.48 -1.86 -28.51
CA PHE A 61 -27.11 -2.97 -27.61
C PHE A 61 -25.70 -3.48 -27.83
N ALA A 62 -25.10 -3.21 -29.00
CA ALA A 62 -23.71 -3.54 -29.27
C ALA A 62 -22.75 -2.90 -28.26
N TYR A 63 -23.06 -1.70 -27.78
CA TYR A 63 -22.24 -0.97 -26.81
C TYR A 63 -22.75 -1.18 -25.38
N LEU A 64 -24.07 -1.21 -25.20
CA LEU A 64 -24.67 -1.26 -23.87
C LEU A 64 -24.40 -2.59 -23.15
N VAL A 65 -24.52 -3.72 -23.86
CA VAL A 65 -24.41 -5.05 -23.25
C VAL A 65 -22.99 -5.33 -22.74
N PRO A 66 -21.92 -5.13 -23.52
CA PRO A 66 -20.55 -5.28 -23.03
C PRO A 66 -20.24 -4.34 -21.86
N LEU A 67 -20.74 -3.10 -21.92
CA LEU A 67 -20.54 -2.12 -20.84
C LEU A 67 -21.16 -2.58 -19.52
N ILE A 68 -22.36 -3.16 -19.56
CA ILE A 68 -23.03 -3.69 -18.37
C ILE A 68 -22.23 -4.86 -17.77
N PHE A 69 -21.69 -5.75 -18.60
CA PHE A 69 -20.84 -6.85 -18.10
C PHE A 69 -19.57 -6.32 -17.43
N ASP A 70 -18.90 -5.35 -18.04
CA ASP A 70 -17.71 -4.74 -17.44
C ASP A 70 -18.02 -4.02 -16.13
N ALA A 71 -19.10 -3.23 -16.10
CA ALA A 71 -19.55 -2.55 -14.89
C ALA A 71 -19.91 -3.54 -13.77
N ALA A 72 -20.61 -4.63 -14.11
CA ALA A 72 -20.93 -5.70 -13.17
C ALA A 72 -19.67 -6.37 -12.63
N MET A 73 -18.71 -6.72 -13.49
CA MET A 73 -17.43 -7.30 -13.08
C MET A 73 -16.67 -6.37 -12.13
N VAL A 74 -16.53 -5.09 -12.47
CA VAL A 74 -15.85 -4.09 -11.63
C VAL A 74 -16.57 -3.93 -10.29
N SER A 75 -17.90 -3.83 -10.30
CA SER A 75 -18.70 -3.70 -9.07
C SER A 75 -18.52 -4.91 -8.15
N MET A 76 -18.57 -6.13 -8.68
CA MET A 76 -18.38 -7.34 -7.87
C MET A 76 -16.95 -7.45 -7.35
N LEU A 77 -15.96 -7.06 -8.15
CA LEU A 77 -14.55 -7.01 -7.73
C LEU A 77 -14.33 -6.08 -6.54
N ILE A 78 -14.97 -4.91 -6.55
CA ILE A 78 -14.93 -3.95 -5.43
C ILE A 78 -15.45 -4.61 -4.16
N ILE A 79 -16.59 -5.30 -4.24
CA ILE A 79 -17.20 -6.01 -3.10
C ILE A 79 -16.24 -7.09 -2.57
N VAL A 80 -15.67 -7.92 -3.45
CA VAL A 80 -14.74 -9.00 -3.07
C VAL A 80 -13.48 -8.45 -2.39
N ARG A 81 -12.98 -7.32 -2.87
CA ARG A 81 -11.79 -6.64 -2.34
C ARG A 81 -12.05 -5.83 -1.07
N THR A 82 -13.31 -5.52 -0.74
CA THR A 82 -13.62 -4.73 0.45
C THR A 82 -13.27 -5.51 1.73
N PRO A 83 -12.41 -4.94 2.61
CA PRO A 83 -12.15 -5.51 3.94
C PRO A 83 -13.42 -5.54 4.80
N GLY A 84 -13.56 -6.54 5.66
CA GLY A 84 -14.70 -6.61 6.59
C GLY A 84 -16.06 -7.05 5.98
N ILE A 85 -16.19 -7.20 4.66
CA ILE A 85 -17.43 -7.74 4.07
C ILE A 85 -17.65 -9.21 4.48
N ALA A 86 -18.91 -9.54 4.80
CA ALA A 86 -19.39 -10.86 5.14
C ALA A 86 -18.96 -11.93 4.12
N ARG A 87 -18.58 -13.12 4.59
CA ARG A 87 -18.08 -14.21 3.74
C ARG A 87 -19.10 -14.61 2.66
N ASP A 88 -20.39 -14.61 3.00
CA ASP A 88 -21.43 -14.99 2.05
C ASP A 88 -21.65 -13.92 0.97
N ALA A 89 -21.55 -12.64 1.32
CA ALA A 89 -21.57 -11.55 0.35
C ALA A 89 -20.36 -11.65 -0.61
N LYS A 90 -19.17 -12.01 -0.12
CA LYS A 90 -18.00 -12.27 -0.98
C LYS A 90 -18.21 -13.44 -1.92
N ARG A 91 -18.80 -14.54 -1.42
CA ARG A 91 -19.13 -15.72 -2.25
C ARG A 91 -20.15 -15.36 -3.32
N GLY A 92 -21.22 -14.65 -2.96
CA GLY A 92 -22.23 -14.17 -3.91
C GLY A 92 -21.63 -13.27 -4.98
N ALA A 93 -20.81 -12.29 -4.58
CA ALA A 93 -20.12 -11.42 -5.52
C ALA A 93 -19.18 -12.18 -6.47
N MET A 94 -18.44 -13.17 -5.96
CA MET A 94 -17.59 -14.03 -6.80
C MET A 94 -18.39 -14.85 -7.82
N VAL A 95 -19.57 -15.33 -7.46
CA VAL A 95 -20.45 -16.08 -8.39
C VAL A 95 -20.94 -15.17 -9.50
N VAL A 96 -21.44 -13.97 -9.17
CA VAL A 96 -21.91 -12.99 -10.16
C VAL A 96 -20.76 -12.54 -11.06
N PHE A 97 -19.60 -12.27 -10.47
CA PHE A 97 -18.37 -11.94 -11.20
C PHE A 97 -17.99 -13.04 -12.19
N ALA A 98 -17.94 -14.29 -11.74
CA ALA A 98 -17.61 -15.43 -12.60
C ALA A 98 -18.63 -15.60 -13.72
N GLY A 99 -19.93 -15.45 -13.44
CA GLY A 99 -20.98 -15.51 -14.46
C GLY A 99 -20.82 -14.43 -15.54
N ALA A 100 -20.63 -13.17 -15.13
CA ALA A 100 -20.41 -12.06 -16.06
C ALA A 100 -19.14 -12.26 -16.90
N ALA A 101 -18.04 -12.70 -16.27
CA ALA A 101 -16.78 -12.95 -16.94
C ALA A 101 -16.86 -14.13 -17.92
N LEU A 102 -17.59 -15.21 -17.58
CA LEU A 102 -17.81 -16.33 -18.50
C LEU A 102 -18.68 -15.96 -19.70
N LEU A 103 -19.73 -15.17 -19.50
CA LEU A 103 -20.54 -14.64 -20.60
C LEU A 103 -19.70 -13.75 -21.52
N SER A 104 -18.89 -12.86 -20.93
CA SER A 104 -17.95 -12.00 -21.65
C SER A 104 -16.92 -12.82 -22.45
N ALA A 105 -16.33 -13.85 -21.85
CA ALA A 105 -15.41 -14.77 -22.52
C ALA A 105 -16.10 -15.54 -23.66
N THR A 106 -17.36 -15.94 -23.47
CA THR A 106 -18.15 -16.65 -24.49
C THR A 106 -18.41 -15.76 -25.70
N ILE A 107 -18.78 -14.48 -25.50
CA ILE A 107 -19.01 -13.54 -26.60
C ILE A 107 -17.70 -13.26 -27.35
N ASN A 108 -16.60 -13.06 -26.61
CA ASN A 108 -15.26 -12.93 -27.20
C ASN A 108 -14.84 -14.17 -27.98
N PHE A 109 -15.23 -15.35 -27.54
CA PHE A 109 -14.97 -16.58 -28.28
C PHE A 109 -15.92 -16.73 -29.46
N ALA A 110 -17.15 -16.24 -29.41
CA ALA A 110 -18.13 -16.35 -30.50
C ALA A 110 -17.83 -15.40 -31.66
N SER A 111 -17.02 -14.36 -31.44
CA SER A 111 -16.69 -13.37 -32.46
C SER A 111 -15.96 -13.98 -33.67
N PRO A 112 -16.14 -13.40 -34.87
CA PRO A 112 -15.46 -13.84 -36.08
C PRO A 112 -13.95 -13.60 -36.00
N GLY A 113 -13.17 -14.57 -36.48
CA GLY A 113 -11.70 -14.52 -36.46
C GLY A 113 -11.07 -15.91 -36.52
N SER A 114 -9.73 -15.97 -36.59
CA SER A 114 -9.02 -17.24 -36.47
C SER A 114 -9.24 -17.86 -35.08
N LEU A 115 -9.23 -19.19 -35.00
CA LEU A 115 -9.43 -19.91 -33.73
C LEU A 115 -8.42 -19.46 -32.66
N ALA A 116 -7.17 -19.21 -33.07
CA ALA A 116 -6.14 -18.67 -32.19
C ALA A 116 -6.50 -17.30 -31.63
N LEU A 117 -7.01 -16.38 -32.45
CA LEU A 117 -7.39 -15.03 -32.02
C LEU A 117 -8.58 -15.05 -31.06
N ARG A 118 -9.59 -15.86 -31.36
CA ARG A 118 -10.78 -16.07 -30.51
C ARG A 118 -10.38 -16.63 -29.15
N ALA A 119 -9.47 -17.61 -29.14
CA ALA A 119 -8.91 -18.15 -27.91
C ALA A 119 -8.18 -17.09 -27.09
N VAL A 120 -7.34 -16.25 -27.71
CA VAL A 120 -6.61 -15.17 -27.00
C VAL A 120 -7.57 -14.21 -26.29
N PHE A 121 -8.61 -13.70 -26.96
CA PHE A 121 -9.55 -12.76 -26.33
C PHE A 121 -10.36 -13.40 -25.19
N ALA A 122 -10.81 -14.64 -25.36
CA ALA A 122 -11.50 -15.36 -24.30
C ALA A 122 -10.56 -15.61 -23.10
N LEU A 123 -9.30 -15.98 -23.37
CA LEU A 123 -8.31 -16.31 -22.35
C LEU A 123 -7.89 -15.06 -21.56
N VAL A 124 -7.82 -13.88 -22.18
CA VAL A 124 -7.61 -12.61 -21.47
C VAL A 124 -8.67 -12.37 -20.40
N VAL A 125 -9.95 -12.60 -20.70
CA VAL A 125 -11.03 -12.44 -19.72
C VAL A 125 -10.95 -13.51 -18.62
N VAL A 126 -10.64 -14.75 -18.96
CA VAL A 126 -10.47 -15.84 -17.98
C VAL A 126 -9.27 -15.60 -17.06
N LEU A 127 -8.16 -15.06 -17.59
CA LEU A 127 -6.99 -14.71 -16.79
C LEU A 127 -7.31 -13.65 -15.74
N VAL A 128 -8.20 -12.70 -16.03
CA VAL A 128 -8.68 -11.73 -15.03
C VAL A 128 -9.33 -12.44 -13.84
N ILE A 129 -10.13 -13.49 -14.09
CA ILE A 129 -10.69 -14.33 -13.02
C ILE A 129 -9.59 -15.06 -12.26
N GLY A 130 -8.63 -15.65 -12.98
CA GLY A 130 -7.52 -16.40 -12.40
C GLY A 130 -6.65 -15.55 -11.47
N VAL A 131 -6.24 -14.36 -11.92
CA VAL A 131 -5.50 -13.38 -11.10
C VAL A 131 -6.26 -13.04 -9.83
N GLU A 132 -7.59 -12.91 -9.93
CA GLU A 132 -8.40 -12.54 -8.78
C GLU A 132 -8.61 -13.66 -7.77
N LEU A 133 -8.77 -14.89 -8.25
CA LEU A 133 -8.80 -16.08 -7.39
C LEU A 133 -7.46 -16.27 -6.66
N VAL A 134 -6.35 -16.06 -7.36
CA VAL A 134 -5.00 -16.12 -6.77
C VAL A 134 -4.81 -15.01 -5.74
N ALA A 135 -5.20 -13.76 -6.05
CA ALA A 135 -5.15 -12.64 -5.11
C ALA A 135 -6.03 -12.87 -3.88
N GLY A 136 -7.24 -13.42 -4.07
CA GLY A 136 -8.16 -13.76 -2.98
C GLY A 136 -7.67 -14.90 -2.10
N ARG A 137 -6.88 -15.84 -2.64
CA ARG A 137 -6.35 -17.00 -1.92
C ARG A 137 -5.01 -16.75 -1.26
N ILE A 138 -4.13 -15.96 -1.88
CA ILE A 138 -2.81 -15.63 -1.33
C ILE A 138 -2.92 -14.50 -0.31
N ARG A 139 -3.93 -13.61 -0.42
CA ARG A 139 -4.11 -12.38 0.39
C ARG A 139 -2.83 -12.03 1.16
N PRO A 140 -1.79 -11.50 0.48
CA PRO A 140 -0.84 -10.69 1.20
C PRO A 140 -1.73 -9.62 1.82
N ASP A 141 -1.86 -9.63 3.14
CA ASP A 141 -2.69 -8.66 3.83
C ASP A 141 -1.93 -7.34 3.73
N PHE A 142 -1.99 -6.70 2.56
CA PHE A 142 -1.25 -5.48 2.29
C PHE A 142 -1.67 -4.39 3.26
N ALA A 143 -2.87 -4.46 3.84
CA ALA A 143 -3.32 -3.58 4.90
C ALA A 143 -2.64 -3.91 6.24
N ALA A 144 -2.50 -5.19 6.61
CA ALA A 144 -1.69 -5.58 7.76
C ALA A 144 -0.19 -5.30 7.55
N ILE A 145 0.35 -5.57 6.36
CA ILE A 145 1.74 -5.25 6.00
C ILE A 145 1.94 -3.73 6.01
N GLU A 146 0.97 -2.93 5.54
CA GLU A 146 1.01 -1.46 5.62
C GLU A 146 0.91 -0.97 7.07
N ALA A 147 0.08 -1.60 7.90
CA ALA A 147 -0.07 -1.26 9.31
C ALA A 147 1.17 -1.63 10.14
N GLU A 148 1.73 -2.83 9.94
CA GLU A 148 2.98 -3.27 10.53
C GLU A 148 4.16 -2.42 10.05
N ALA A 149 4.23 -2.14 8.75
CA ALA A 149 5.19 -1.20 8.18
C ALA A 149 5.08 0.20 8.80
N ALA A 150 3.88 0.75 8.93
CA ALA A 150 3.66 2.06 9.52
C ALA A 150 4.03 2.08 11.01
N ALA A 151 3.71 1.00 11.74
CA ALA A 151 4.10 0.84 13.14
C ALA A 151 5.62 0.76 13.29
N LEU A 152 6.30 -0.03 12.45
CA LEU A 152 7.77 -0.13 12.44
C LEU A 152 8.45 1.20 12.07
N LEU A 153 7.87 1.95 11.12
CA LEU A 153 8.41 3.24 10.68
C LEU A 153 8.19 4.34 11.73
N THR A 154 7.09 4.26 12.48
CA THR A 154 6.82 5.12 13.64
C THR A 154 7.78 4.79 14.79
N ALA A 155 7.91 3.50 15.13
CA ALA A 155 8.85 3.03 16.16
C ALA A 155 10.30 3.42 15.83
N ALA A 156 10.72 3.30 14.57
CA ALA A 156 12.05 3.73 14.13
C ALA A 156 12.26 5.26 14.22
N ARG A 157 11.21 6.07 14.00
CA ARG A 157 11.26 7.52 14.20
C ARG A 157 11.36 7.88 15.69
N ASP A 158 10.58 7.22 16.53
CA ASP A 158 10.59 7.44 17.98
C ASP A 158 11.93 7.03 18.60
N LEU A 159 12.53 5.92 18.13
CA LEU A 159 13.87 5.49 18.53
C LEU A 159 14.95 6.48 18.08
N ALA A 160 14.85 7.00 16.85
CA ALA A 160 15.77 8.03 16.35
C ALA A 160 15.65 9.34 17.14
N ALA A 161 14.44 9.74 17.53
CA ALA A 161 14.20 10.92 18.36
C ALA A 161 14.79 10.76 19.77
N LYS A 162 14.62 9.59 20.39
CA LYS A 162 15.23 9.25 21.70
C LYS A 162 16.76 9.29 21.63
N ASN A 163 17.36 8.75 20.58
CA ASN A 163 18.82 8.79 20.38
C ASN A 163 19.34 10.21 20.12
N GLN A 164 18.55 11.09 19.50
CA GLN A 164 18.89 12.51 19.34
C GLN A 164 18.82 13.29 20.66
N GLN A 165 17.88 12.96 21.55
CA GLN A 165 17.82 13.54 22.89
C GLN A 165 18.95 13.05 23.81
N ALA A 166 19.35 11.77 23.68
CA ALA A 166 20.48 11.22 24.44
C ALA A 166 21.85 11.78 24.01
N ASN A 167 21.97 12.24 22.76
CA ASN A 167 23.19 12.84 22.21
C ASN A 167 23.18 14.39 22.18
N GLN A 168 22.23 15.05 22.86
CA GLN A 168 22.42 16.48 23.13
C GLN A 168 23.61 16.63 24.08
N PRO A 169 24.59 17.50 23.78
CA PRO A 169 25.60 17.84 24.78
C PRO A 169 24.83 18.38 25.98
N VAL A 170 25.01 17.77 27.15
CA VAL A 170 24.71 18.45 28.39
C VAL A 170 25.56 19.71 28.35
N GLU A 171 24.94 20.87 28.17
CA GLU A 171 25.59 22.13 28.51
C GLU A 171 25.96 21.99 29.99
N SER A 172 27.23 21.71 30.25
CA SER A 172 27.80 21.78 31.58
C SER A 172 27.63 23.22 32.05
N THR A 173 26.61 23.46 32.87
CA THR A 173 26.60 24.63 33.76
C THR A 173 27.71 24.43 34.79
N ASP A 174 28.96 24.70 34.38
CA ASP A 174 30.08 24.92 35.29
C ASP A 174 29.84 26.24 36.03
N THR A 175 29.10 26.15 37.13
CA THR A 175 29.20 27.14 38.20
C THR A 175 30.32 26.67 39.14
N VAL A 176 31.57 27.02 38.82
CA VAL A 176 32.69 26.97 39.77
C VAL A 176 33.37 28.33 39.76
N GLY A 177 32.72 29.29 40.41
CA GLY A 177 33.34 30.54 40.80
C GLY A 177 34.30 30.32 41.97
N GLN A 178 35.58 30.27 41.65
CA GLN A 178 36.68 30.95 42.34
C GLN A 178 36.75 30.81 43.87
N LEU A 179 37.64 29.93 44.32
CA LEU A 179 38.13 29.85 45.70
C LEU A 179 39.64 30.10 45.73
N VAL A 180 39.99 31.11 46.55
CA VAL A 180 41.27 31.34 47.25
C VAL A 180 42.42 31.95 46.44
N ASP A 181 42.68 33.23 46.69
CA ASP A 181 44.00 33.64 47.20
C ASP A 181 43.84 34.73 48.28
N GLU A 182 44.52 34.54 49.42
CA GLU A 182 44.44 35.29 50.67
C GLU A 182 45.24 36.63 50.64
N PRO A 183 45.06 37.52 51.66
CA PRO A 183 45.50 38.94 51.70
C PRO A 183 46.87 39.10 52.43
N PRO A 184 47.39 40.31 52.76
CA PRO A 184 46.89 41.09 53.93
C PRO A 184 47.02 42.65 53.89
N ALA A 185 46.19 43.29 54.75
CA ALA A 185 46.33 44.56 55.52
C ALA A 185 46.51 45.91 54.75
N VAL A 186 46.01 47.08 55.18
CA VAL A 186 45.92 47.70 56.52
C VAL A 186 44.80 48.75 56.59
N ASP A 187 44.13 48.74 57.75
CA ASP A 187 43.41 49.78 58.51
C ASP A 187 43.52 51.28 58.12
N SER A 188 42.37 51.96 58.09
CA SER A 188 42.19 53.31 58.66
C SER A 188 40.69 53.55 58.93
N THR A 189 40.27 53.42 60.19
CA THR A 189 39.03 54.02 60.73
C THR A 189 39.27 55.52 61.05
N PRO A 190 38.34 56.36 61.56
CA PRO A 190 36.86 56.26 61.68
C PRO A 190 36.12 57.61 61.37
N ALA A 191 34.78 57.63 61.43
CA ALA A 191 34.03 58.53 62.33
C ALA A 191 32.50 58.32 62.23
N PRO A 192 31.73 58.62 63.30
CA PRO A 192 30.42 58.04 63.57
C PRO A 192 29.24 59.02 63.37
N GLU A 193 28.03 58.44 63.39
CA GLU A 193 26.71 59.11 63.42
C GLU A 193 26.52 60.02 64.66
N PRO A 194 25.51 60.89 64.65
CA PRO A 194 24.14 60.48 65.05
C PRO A 194 23.03 60.82 64.03
#